data_AF-A0A845RX14-F1
#
_entry.id   AF-A0A845RX14-F1
#
_cell.length_a   1.000
_cell.length_b   1.000
_cell.length_c   1.000
_cell.angle_alpha   90.00
_cell.angle_beta   90.00
_cell.angle_gamma   90.00
#
_symmetry.space_group_name_H-M   'P 1'
#
loop_
_entity.id
_entity.type
_entity.pdbx_description
1 polymer ?
#
loop_
_entity_poly.entity_id
_entity_poly.type
_entity_poly.pdbx_seq_one_letter_code
_entity_poly.pdbx_strand_id
1 'polypeptide(L)'
;MNGNDIKRVIAKLEPDREMADRISEKLVKKPKRRVSIKPAAAIAAALVIMIGAGTFVNSNFGKVDQNKVGIYIPQVQISENTEVKAKMIGLIVYQGRIYTQSALQIDANNAEKLIGEKLGMTKANITEWSKQDDYAVELASTVGVQAVYTVKGYDKSYRIMTCEKINGETYAFFYECLNGLTVKTGNDIFEKFKMENNIESVKYENFGSWNNGKNEVQSLTNPDGVNHFLAALENAVPNTRESLPDLFEDQGETSQKFIYVTLNDGSKVQLRLFKEGYVYYNGVDLFFKVDSNAFMSFWNELI
;
A
#
# COMPACT_ATOMS: atom_id res chain seq x y z
N MET A 1 25.41 11.36 39.31
CA MET A 1 24.68 12.39 38.55
C MET A 1 23.34 11.79 38.12
N ASN A 2 22.23 12.38 38.54
CA ASN A 2 20.89 11.96 38.12
C ASN A 2 20.62 12.51 36.70
N GLY A 3 19.79 11.84 35.89
CA GLY A 3 19.43 12.28 34.53
C GLY A 3 18.89 13.71 34.44
N ASN A 4 18.32 14.25 35.52
CA ASN A 4 17.91 15.65 35.60
C ASN A 4 19.10 16.63 35.68
N ASP A 5 20.24 16.21 36.24
CA ASP A 5 21.46 17.00 36.29
C ASP A 5 22.11 17.08 34.89
N ILE A 6 22.06 15.98 34.13
CA ILE A 6 22.60 15.91 32.77
C ILE A 6 21.84 16.85 31.82
N LYS A 7 20.49 16.86 31.88
CA LYS A 7 19.68 17.77 31.06
C LYS A 7 19.94 19.25 31.38
N ARG A 8 20.19 19.57 32.65
CA ARG A 8 20.49 20.94 33.09
C ARG A 8 21.87 21.42 32.65
N VAL A 9 22.83 20.51 32.51
CA VAL A 9 24.17 20.79 31.99
C VAL A 9 24.13 20.95 30.46
N ILE A 10 23.40 20.10 29.74
CA ILE A 10 23.26 20.18 28.27
C ILE A 10 22.53 21.48 27.86
N ALA A 11 21.50 21.89 28.59
CA ALA A 11 20.77 23.14 28.32
C ALA A 11 21.60 24.42 28.56
N LYS A 12 22.77 24.32 29.20
CA LYS A 12 23.71 25.43 29.44
C LYS A 12 24.91 25.43 28.49
N LEU A 13 25.02 24.45 27.60
CA LEU A 13 26.04 24.43 26.57
C LEU A 13 25.52 25.21 25.36
N GLU A 14 25.88 26.48 25.26
CA GLU A 14 25.82 27.18 23.97
C GLU A 14 26.88 26.55 23.05
N PRO A 15 26.50 26.13 21.82
CA PRO A 15 27.48 25.62 20.88
C PRO A 15 28.43 26.76 20.51
N ASP A 16 29.70 26.57 20.89
CA ASP A 16 30.80 27.42 20.47
C ASP A 16 30.80 27.55 18.93
N ARG A 17 30.93 28.79 18.46
CA ARG A 17 30.92 29.15 17.03
C ARG A 17 31.92 28.34 16.21
N GLU A 18 33.04 27.93 16.81
CA GLU A 18 34.08 27.10 16.20
C GLU A 18 33.59 25.67 15.89
N MET A 19 32.63 25.14 16.67
CA MET A 19 31.98 23.85 16.38
C MET A 19 30.99 23.96 15.21
N ALA A 20 30.24 25.06 15.13
CA ALA A 20 29.30 25.32 14.03
C ALA A 20 30.04 25.56 12.71
N ASP A 21 31.18 26.25 12.74
CA ASP A 21 32.02 26.50 11.58
C ASP A 21 32.70 25.23 11.08
N ARG A 22 33.17 24.34 11.98
CA ARG A 22 33.71 23.02 11.61
C ARG A 22 32.68 22.10 10.96
N ILE A 23 31.42 22.15 11.38
CA ILE A 23 30.34 21.35 10.77
C ILE A 23 30.01 21.90 9.38
N SER A 24 29.97 23.23 9.24
CA SER A 24 29.72 23.91 7.96
C SER A 24 30.87 23.66 6.96
N GLU A 25 32.12 23.68 7.40
CA GLU A 25 33.28 23.46 6.53
C GLU A 25 33.36 22.00 6.02
N LYS A 26 32.92 21.03 6.84
CA LYS A 26 32.82 19.61 6.44
C LYS A 26 31.66 19.32 5.47
N LEU A 27 30.64 20.15 5.43
CA LEU A 27 29.51 20.03 4.50
C LEU A 27 29.84 20.63 3.12
N VAL A 28 30.76 21.60 3.04
CA VAL A 28 31.11 22.31 1.79
C VAL A 28 32.24 21.62 1.00
N LYS A 29 33.12 20.85 1.64
CA LYS A 29 34.23 20.14 0.95
C LYS A 29 33.98 18.63 0.81
N LYS A 30 33.34 18.21 -0.28
CA LYS A 30 33.52 16.84 -0.81
C LYS A 30 34.52 16.85 -1.99
N PRO A 31 35.60 16.05 -1.96
CA PRO A 31 36.49 15.90 -3.11
C PRO A 31 35.80 15.10 -4.22
N LYS A 32 35.93 15.57 -5.46
CA LYS A 32 35.51 14.85 -6.67
C LYS A 32 36.33 13.58 -6.83
N ARG A 33 35.80 12.42 -6.42
CA ARG A 33 36.31 11.12 -6.86
C ARG A 33 35.61 10.72 -8.16
N ARG A 34 36.33 10.78 -9.28
CA ARG A 34 35.98 10.08 -10.51
C ARG A 34 36.14 8.58 -10.24
N VAL A 35 35.05 7.83 -10.32
CA VAL A 35 35.09 6.36 -10.39
C VAL A 35 34.56 5.98 -11.76
N SER A 36 35.40 5.39 -12.60
CA SER A 36 34.98 4.83 -13.90
C SER A 36 34.28 3.50 -13.65
N ILE A 37 33.02 3.39 -14.06
CA ILE A 37 32.26 2.15 -14.00
C ILE A 37 31.93 1.76 -15.44
N LYS A 38 32.44 0.60 -15.88
CA LYS A 38 32.04 -0.06 -17.14
C LYS A 38 30.61 -0.61 -16.99
N PRO A 39 29.80 -0.70 -18.06
CA PRO A 39 28.38 -1.00 -17.94
C PRO A 39 28.18 -2.50 -17.69
N ALA A 40 27.78 -2.86 -16.47
CA ALA A 40 27.08 -4.10 -16.20
C ALA A 40 25.62 -3.73 -15.96
N ALA A 41 24.73 -4.29 -16.79
CA ALA A 41 23.30 -4.10 -16.71
C ALA A 41 22.79 -4.47 -15.31
N ALA A 42 22.39 -3.46 -14.54
CA ALA A 42 21.68 -3.64 -13.28
C ALA A 42 20.20 -3.42 -13.56
N ILE A 43 19.47 -4.54 -13.65
CA ILE A 43 18.02 -4.58 -13.57
C ILE A 43 17.62 -3.87 -12.27
N ALA A 44 16.80 -2.83 -12.38
CA ALA A 44 16.30 -2.07 -11.25
C ALA A 44 15.50 -2.98 -10.30
N ALA A 45 16.15 -3.46 -9.26
CA ALA A 45 15.49 -4.05 -8.12
C ALA A 45 14.82 -2.92 -7.32
N ALA A 46 13.55 -2.66 -7.62
CA ALA A 46 12.69 -1.85 -6.76
C ALA A 46 12.41 -2.64 -5.46
N LEU A 47 13.36 -2.59 -4.53
CA LEU A 47 13.15 -2.99 -3.14
C LEU A 47 12.21 -1.97 -2.48
N VAL A 48 10.89 -2.17 -2.63
CA VAL A 48 9.94 -1.62 -1.67
C VAL A 48 10.01 -2.53 -0.46
N ILE A 49 10.65 -2.03 0.61
CA ILE A 49 10.50 -2.59 1.95
C ILE A 49 9.04 -2.38 2.33
N MET A 50 8.17 -3.34 2.00
CA MET A 50 6.85 -3.44 2.60
C MET A 50 7.07 -3.87 4.04
N ILE A 51 7.17 -2.89 4.92
CA ILE A 51 7.07 -3.12 6.35
C ILE A 51 5.68 -3.69 6.59
N GLY A 52 5.62 -5.01 6.71
CA GLY A 52 4.60 -5.72 7.47
C GLY A 52 4.72 -5.32 8.94
N ALA A 53 4.21 -4.14 9.26
CA ALA A 53 3.86 -3.75 10.61
C ALA A 53 2.53 -3.03 10.51
N GLY A 54 1.46 -3.76 10.82
CA GLY A 54 0.17 -3.16 11.07
C GLY A 54 0.32 -2.12 12.17
N THR A 55 0.24 -0.85 11.82
CA THR A 55 -0.28 0.21 12.70
C THR A 55 -0.96 1.24 11.81
N PHE A 56 -2.13 0.90 11.25
CA PHE A 56 -3.12 1.93 11.04
C PHE A 56 -3.67 2.31 12.42
N VAL A 57 -3.80 3.62 12.62
CA VAL A 57 -4.25 4.28 13.84
C VAL A 57 -5.42 3.53 14.47
N ASN A 58 -5.34 3.37 15.79
CA ASN A 58 -6.38 2.86 16.69
C ASN A 58 -7.69 3.63 16.42
N SER A 59 -8.45 3.15 15.44
CA SER A 59 -9.83 3.55 15.24
C SER A 59 -10.59 2.70 16.23
N ASN A 60 -11.28 3.35 17.17
CA ASN A 60 -12.27 2.66 18.00
C ASN A 60 -13.28 2.03 17.05
N PHE A 61 -13.06 0.76 16.67
CA PHE A 61 -14.05 -0.03 15.98
C PHE A 61 -15.24 -0.12 16.93
N GLY A 62 -16.25 0.71 16.66
CA GLY A 62 -17.51 0.68 17.36
C GLY A 62 -18.04 -0.74 17.37
N LYS A 63 -18.60 -1.16 18.51
CA LYS A 63 -19.16 -2.48 18.74
C LYS A 63 -19.91 -3.00 17.51
N VAL A 64 -19.49 -4.17 17.04
CA VAL A 64 -20.15 -4.95 16.00
C VAL A 64 -21.55 -5.31 16.47
N ASP A 65 -22.57 -4.79 15.81
CA ASP A 65 -23.93 -5.34 15.87
C ASP A 65 -23.97 -6.53 14.90
N GLN A 66 -24.05 -7.75 15.44
CA GLN A 66 -23.96 -9.01 14.70
C GLN A 66 -25.20 -9.34 13.85
N ASN A 67 -25.97 -8.33 13.42
CA ASN A 67 -27.12 -8.48 12.57
C ASN A 67 -26.83 -7.98 11.15
N LYS A 68 -26.34 -8.85 10.24
CA LYS A 68 -26.40 -8.71 8.76
C LYS A 68 -26.11 -7.34 8.10
N VAL A 69 -25.47 -6.40 8.78
CA VAL A 69 -25.07 -5.10 8.24
C VAL A 69 -23.56 -5.15 8.14
N GLY A 70 -23.01 -5.07 6.93
CA GLY A 70 -21.58 -5.23 6.65
C GLY A 70 -20.65 -4.35 7.50
N ILE A 71 -19.34 -4.52 7.34
CA ILE A 71 -18.32 -3.81 8.10
C ILE A 71 -18.11 -2.41 7.50
N TYR A 72 -18.32 -1.36 8.28
CA TYR A 72 -18.05 0.00 7.86
C TYR A 72 -16.56 0.33 7.99
N ILE A 73 -15.93 0.73 6.87
CA ILE A 73 -14.59 1.29 6.83
C ILE A 73 -14.73 2.80 7.01
N PRO A 74 -14.25 3.38 8.13
CA PRO A 74 -14.34 4.81 8.34
C PRO A 74 -13.52 5.58 7.31
N GLN A 75 -13.91 6.83 7.04
CA GLN A 75 -13.06 7.74 6.28
C GLN A 75 -11.72 7.92 7.01
N VAL A 76 -10.65 8.09 6.24
CA VAL A 76 -9.33 8.36 6.81
C VAL A 76 -9.40 9.68 7.59
N GLN A 77 -9.04 9.62 8.87
CA GLN A 77 -8.89 10.79 9.74
C GLN A 77 -7.45 10.86 10.23
N ILE A 78 -6.94 12.07 10.41
CA ILE A 78 -5.65 12.26 11.05
C ILE A 78 -5.86 12.19 12.56
N SER A 79 -5.03 11.41 13.26
CA SER A 79 -4.93 11.53 14.70
C SER A 79 -4.30 12.89 15.05
N GLU A 80 -4.98 13.71 15.85
CA GLU A 80 -4.45 14.99 16.34
C GLU A 80 -3.17 14.84 17.19
N ASN A 81 -2.84 13.62 17.64
CA ASN A 81 -1.64 13.34 18.41
C ASN A 81 -0.46 12.88 17.54
N THR A 82 0.62 13.62 17.72
CA THR A 82 1.90 13.64 17.03
C THR A 82 2.73 12.38 17.29
N GLU A 83 2.45 11.31 16.55
CA GLU A 83 3.50 10.38 16.15
C GLU A 83 3.77 10.58 14.65
N VAL A 84 5.04 10.57 14.27
CA VAL A 84 5.66 10.97 12.98
C VAL A 84 5.16 10.16 11.75
N LYS A 85 4.00 9.49 11.83
CA LYS A 85 3.51 8.49 10.89
C LYS A 85 2.68 9.06 9.73
N ALA A 86 2.13 10.27 9.85
CA ALA A 86 1.19 10.82 8.85
C ALA A 86 1.81 11.05 7.45
N LYS A 87 3.14 11.06 7.33
CA LYS A 87 3.84 11.15 6.04
C LYS A 87 4.15 9.80 5.38
N MET A 88 3.98 8.67 6.08
CA MET A 88 4.41 7.37 5.53
C MET A 88 3.54 6.87 4.38
N ILE A 89 2.30 7.35 4.25
CA ILE A 89 1.38 6.91 3.20
C ILE A 89 1.09 8.10 2.28
N GLY A 90 1.40 7.93 1.00
CA GLY A 90 1.04 8.91 -0.01
C GLY A 90 -0.48 9.07 -0.04
N LEU A 91 -0.98 10.30 -0.01
CA LEU A 91 -2.41 10.57 -0.09
C LEU A 91 -2.72 11.82 -0.91
N ILE A 92 -3.91 11.82 -1.49
CA ILE A 92 -4.45 12.92 -2.30
C ILE A 92 -5.92 13.13 -1.93
N VAL A 93 -6.29 14.36 -1.61
CA VAL A 93 -7.69 14.78 -1.47
C VAL A 93 -8.26 15.11 -2.83
N TYR A 94 -9.37 14.49 -3.21
CA TYR A 94 -10.08 14.80 -4.45
C TYR A 94 -11.59 14.65 -4.25
N GLN A 95 -12.34 15.69 -4.61
CA GLN A 95 -13.80 15.81 -4.42
C GLN A 95 -14.26 15.46 -2.99
N GLY A 96 -13.52 15.97 -2.00
CA GLY A 96 -13.80 15.73 -0.58
C GLY A 96 -13.54 14.29 -0.10
N ARG A 97 -12.91 13.45 -0.92
CA ARG A 97 -12.52 12.07 -0.58
C ARG A 97 -11.01 11.96 -0.47
N ILE A 98 -10.55 11.03 0.38
CA ILE A 98 -9.12 10.76 0.57
C ILE A 98 -8.77 9.49 -0.19
N TYR A 99 -7.85 9.64 -1.14
CA TYR A 99 -7.25 8.54 -1.88
C TYR A 99 -5.87 8.26 -1.30
N THR A 100 -5.61 7.03 -0.90
CA THR A 100 -4.32 6.59 -0.37
C THR A 100 -3.55 5.85 -1.44
N GLN A 101 -2.23 6.02 -1.46
CA GLN A 101 -1.34 5.34 -2.38
C GLN A 101 -1.55 3.83 -2.24
N SER A 102 -1.84 3.20 -3.38
CA SER A 102 -2.23 1.80 -3.43
C SER A 102 -1.06 0.87 -3.14
N ALA A 103 -1.37 -0.31 -2.61
CA ALA A 103 -0.44 -1.44 -2.57
C ALA A 103 -0.24 -2.08 -3.96
N LEU A 104 -1.10 -1.76 -4.93
CA LEU A 104 -0.99 -2.23 -6.29
C LEU A 104 0.18 -1.58 -7.01
N GLN A 105 0.77 -2.34 -7.92
CA GLN A 105 1.85 -1.86 -8.79
C GLN A 105 1.35 -1.72 -10.22
N ILE A 106 2.04 -0.90 -11.00
CA ILE A 106 1.77 -0.70 -12.42
C ILE A 106 3.08 -0.87 -13.19
N ASP A 107 3.03 -1.57 -14.32
CA ASP A 107 4.18 -1.60 -15.22
C ASP A 107 4.43 -0.22 -15.84
N ALA A 108 5.67 0.26 -15.74
CA ALA A 108 6.07 1.57 -16.24
C ALA A 108 5.78 1.78 -17.74
N ASN A 109 5.85 0.72 -18.56
CA ASN A 109 5.57 0.80 -20.00
C ASN A 109 4.07 0.84 -20.32
N ASN A 110 3.23 0.44 -19.36
CA ASN A 110 1.78 0.47 -19.50
C ASN A 110 1.14 1.69 -18.81
N ALA A 111 1.85 2.34 -17.88
CA ALA A 111 1.35 3.49 -17.13
C ALA A 111 0.78 4.61 -18.01
N GLU A 112 1.48 4.99 -19.07
CA GLU A 112 1.02 6.07 -19.96
C GLU A 112 -0.28 5.72 -20.70
N LYS A 113 -0.50 4.44 -20.99
CA LYS A 113 -1.72 3.96 -21.67
C LYS A 113 -2.94 4.15 -20.77
N LEU A 114 -2.75 4.00 -19.46
CA LEU A 114 -3.79 4.09 -18.44
C LEU A 114 -4.15 5.54 -18.03
N ILE A 115 -3.35 6.54 -18.40
CA ILE A 115 -3.67 7.95 -18.15
C ILE A 115 -4.96 8.35 -18.87
N GLY A 116 -5.95 8.82 -18.11
CA GLY A 116 -7.17 9.44 -18.61
C GLY A 116 -7.14 10.97 -18.52
N GLU A 117 -8.27 11.57 -18.16
CA GLU A 117 -8.43 13.01 -17.98
C GLU A 117 -7.56 13.55 -16.84
N LYS A 118 -6.96 14.73 -17.04
CA LYS A 118 -6.23 15.44 -15.99
C LYS A 118 -7.21 16.07 -15.00
N LEU A 119 -7.06 15.72 -13.73
CA LEU A 119 -7.88 16.20 -12.61
C LEU A 119 -7.30 17.47 -11.96
N GLY A 120 -5.98 17.65 -12.04
CA GLY A 120 -5.30 18.86 -11.56
C GLY A 120 -3.85 18.59 -11.16
N MET A 121 -3.34 19.40 -10.23
CA MET A 121 -2.01 19.27 -9.64
C MET A 121 -2.14 19.14 -8.12
N THR A 122 -1.41 18.19 -7.53
CA THR A 122 -1.30 18.09 -6.07
C THR A 122 -0.60 19.31 -5.47
N LYS A 123 -0.89 19.62 -4.20
CA LYS A 123 -0.39 20.82 -3.51
C LYS A 123 0.80 20.59 -2.59
N ALA A 124 1.10 19.33 -2.24
CA ALA A 124 2.19 18.97 -1.33
C ALA A 124 2.17 19.73 0.01
N ASN A 125 0.96 20.03 0.51
CA ASN A 125 0.73 20.90 1.66
C ASN A 125 0.33 20.13 2.92
N ILE A 126 0.19 18.81 2.87
CA ILE A 126 -0.12 17.99 4.03
C ILE A 126 1.16 17.47 4.66
N THR A 127 1.30 17.70 5.97
CA THR A 127 2.45 17.29 6.78
C THR A 127 2.00 16.57 8.04
N GLU A 128 2.96 16.10 8.84
CA GLU A 128 2.73 15.50 10.16
C GLU A 128 2.10 16.47 11.17
N TRP A 129 2.06 17.77 10.84
CA TRP A 129 1.50 18.82 11.67
C TRP A 129 0.19 19.39 11.11
N SER A 130 -0.34 18.79 10.04
CA SER A 130 -1.59 19.22 9.42
C SER A 130 -2.78 18.90 10.31
N LYS A 131 -3.77 19.80 10.27
CA LYS A 131 -5.07 19.64 10.94
C LYS A 131 -6.09 19.07 9.96
N GLN A 132 -7.23 18.63 10.48
CA GLN A 132 -8.30 18.09 9.66
C GLN A 132 -8.79 19.07 8.58
N ASP A 133 -8.81 20.37 8.87
CA ASP A 133 -9.21 21.41 7.90
C ASP A 133 -8.24 21.52 6.71
N ASP A 134 -6.97 21.13 6.87
CA ASP A 134 -6.00 21.14 5.77
C ASP A 134 -6.36 20.11 4.68
N TYR A 135 -7.16 19.11 5.03
CA TYR A 135 -7.68 18.07 4.13
C TYR A 135 -8.99 18.48 3.46
N ALA A 136 -9.60 19.61 3.84
CA ALA A 136 -10.74 20.17 3.12
C ALA A 136 -10.33 20.86 1.81
N VAL A 137 -9.03 21.02 1.58
CA VAL A 137 -8.48 21.68 0.40
C VAL A 137 -8.38 20.68 -0.75
N GLU A 138 -9.07 20.96 -1.86
CA GLU A 138 -9.01 20.14 -3.07
C GLU A 138 -7.56 19.98 -3.56
N LEU A 139 -7.16 18.74 -3.86
CA LEU A 139 -5.80 18.32 -4.23
C LEU A 139 -4.72 18.57 -3.16
N ALA A 140 -5.12 18.72 -1.90
CA ALA A 140 -4.19 18.61 -0.79
C ALA A 140 -3.56 17.22 -0.76
N SER A 141 -2.27 17.14 -0.43
CA SER A 141 -1.51 15.89 -0.56
C SER A 141 -0.28 15.82 0.34
N THR A 142 0.10 14.60 0.72
CA THR A 142 1.41 14.30 1.34
C THR A 142 2.52 14.07 0.32
N VAL A 143 2.14 13.87 -0.94
CA VAL A 143 3.05 13.68 -2.07
C VAL A 143 3.42 15.01 -2.72
N GLY A 144 4.57 15.05 -3.42
CA GLY A 144 5.07 16.23 -4.11
C GLY A 144 4.10 16.79 -5.15
N VAL A 145 4.40 17.98 -5.70
CA VAL A 145 3.57 18.63 -6.73
C VAL A 145 3.69 17.83 -8.03
N GLN A 146 2.61 17.15 -8.39
CA GLN A 146 2.52 16.26 -9.55
C GLN A 146 1.12 16.31 -10.15
N ALA A 147 1.02 15.99 -11.44
CA ALA A 147 -0.26 15.93 -12.13
C ALA A 147 -1.06 14.70 -11.70
N VAL A 148 -2.36 14.90 -11.45
CA VAL A 148 -3.31 13.84 -11.09
C VAL A 148 -4.23 13.57 -12.27
N TYR A 149 -4.50 12.30 -12.55
CA TYR A 149 -5.31 11.85 -13.66
C TYR A 149 -6.34 10.81 -13.22
N THR A 150 -7.47 10.74 -13.93
CA THR A 150 -8.32 9.53 -13.94
C THR A 150 -7.54 8.35 -14.54
N VAL A 151 -7.96 7.12 -14.22
CA VAL A 151 -7.39 5.90 -14.80
C VAL A 151 -8.38 5.30 -15.78
N LYS A 152 -7.96 5.11 -17.03
CA LYS A 152 -8.82 4.49 -18.06
C LYS A 152 -9.26 3.09 -17.62
N GLY A 153 -10.56 2.80 -17.75
CA GLY A 153 -11.14 1.51 -17.36
C GLY A 153 -11.54 1.41 -15.88
N TYR A 154 -11.27 2.44 -15.07
CA TYR A 154 -11.61 2.46 -13.65
C TYR A 154 -12.50 3.65 -13.29
N ASP A 155 -13.37 3.46 -12.29
CA ASP A 155 -14.16 4.56 -11.74
C ASP A 155 -13.23 5.54 -10.99
N LYS A 156 -13.28 6.82 -11.37
CA LYS A 156 -12.51 7.89 -10.71
C LYS A 156 -12.86 8.07 -9.24
N SER A 157 -14.07 7.66 -8.85
CA SER A 157 -14.53 7.64 -7.45
C SER A 157 -13.78 6.60 -6.62
N TYR A 158 -13.15 5.64 -7.28
CA TYR A 158 -12.37 4.59 -6.66
C TYR A 158 -10.86 4.79 -6.87
N ARG A 159 -10.42 5.06 -8.11
CA ARG A 159 -9.01 5.10 -8.45
C ARG A 159 -8.64 6.31 -9.30
N ILE A 160 -7.57 6.97 -8.87
CA ILE A 160 -6.86 8.01 -9.61
C ILE A 160 -5.38 7.63 -9.70
N MET A 161 -4.61 8.31 -10.55
CA MET A 161 -3.17 8.05 -10.66
C MET A 161 -2.36 9.33 -10.80
N THR A 162 -1.09 9.21 -10.46
CA THR A 162 -0.05 10.15 -10.90
C THR A 162 0.91 9.42 -11.81
N CYS A 163 1.49 10.15 -12.77
CA CYS A 163 2.44 9.60 -13.71
C CYS A 163 3.40 10.70 -14.16
N GLU A 164 4.68 10.50 -13.90
CA GLU A 164 5.73 11.46 -14.24
C GLU A 164 6.92 10.75 -14.87
N LYS A 165 7.58 11.42 -15.81
CA LYS A 165 8.84 10.96 -16.39
C LYS A 165 10.00 11.75 -15.79
N ILE A 166 10.90 11.07 -15.08
CA ILE A 166 12.09 11.67 -14.48
C ILE A 166 13.30 10.93 -15.07
N ASN A 167 14.20 11.66 -15.71
CA ASN A 167 15.41 11.10 -16.35
C ASN A 167 15.13 9.94 -17.34
N GLY A 168 13.97 9.95 -18.00
CA GLY A 168 13.55 8.89 -18.94
C GLY A 168 12.89 7.68 -18.28
N GLU A 169 12.83 7.62 -16.95
CA GLU A 169 12.11 6.60 -16.20
C GLU A 169 10.70 7.08 -15.87
N THR A 170 9.71 6.19 -16.02
CA THR A 170 8.30 6.49 -15.72
C THR A 170 8.00 6.07 -14.28
N TYR A 171 7.59 7.05 -13.47
CA TYR A 171 7.12 6.89 -12.11
C TYR A 171 5.61 7.06 -12.09
N ALA A 172 4.89 5.97 -11.84
CA ALA A 172 3.44 5.97 -11.81
C ALA A 172 2.91 5.28 -10.56
N PHE A 173 1.91 5.91 -9.93
CA PHE A 173 1.31 5.42 -8.70
C PHE A 173 -0.20 5.51 -8.78
N PHE A 174 -0.87 4.43 -8.37
CA PHE A 174 -2.30 4.46 -8.13
C PHE A 174 -2.59 5.01 -6.73
N TYR A 175 -3.71 5.72 -6.63
CA TYR A 175 -4.30 6.13 -5.37
C TYR A 175 -5.75 5.66 -5.35
N GLU A 176 -6.14 5.01 -4.26
CA GLU A 176 -7.43 4.34 -4.12
C GLU A 176 -8.24 4.92 -2.96
N CYS A 177 -9.54 5.05 -3.17
CA CYS A 177 -10.50 5.41 -2.13
C CYS A 177 -11.31 4.18 -1.72
N LEU A 178 -10.77 3.42 -0.76
CA LEU A 178 -11.40 2.25 -0.13
C LEU A 178 -11.84 2.54 1.32
N ASN A 179 -12.16 3.80 1.60
CA ASN A 179 -12.62 4.29 2.90
C ASN A 179 -13.98 5.00 2.78
N GLY A 180 -14.69 5.15 3.89
CA GLY A 180 -16.03 5.74 3.92
C GLY A 180 -17.10 4.88 3.25
N LEU A 181 -16.96 3.55 3.29
CA LEU A 181 -17.92 2.61 2.71
C LEU A 181 -18.25 1.45 3.66
N THR A 182 -19.43 0.84 3.47
CA THR A 182 -19.81 -0.40 4.15
C THR A 182 -19.53 -1.59 3.24
N VAL A 183 -18.66 -2.49 3.68
CA VAL A 183 -18.30 -3.74 2.99
C VAL A 183 -19.21 -4.85 3.49
N LYS A 184 -20.08 -5.37 2.63
CA LYS A 184 -20.97 -6.50 2.92
C LYS A 184 -20.41 -7.80 2.39
N THR A 185 -19.73 -7.74 1.25
CA THR A 185 -19.14 -8.88 0.56
C THR A 185 -17.80 -8.49 -0.06
N GLY A 186 -17.05 -9.48 -0.54
CA GLY A 186 -15.84 -9.21 -1.30
C GLY A 186 -16.07 -8.35 -2.54
N ASN A 187 -17.26 -8.41 -3.17
CA ASN A 187 -17.60 -7.63 -4.36
C ASN A 187 -17.45 -6.12 -4.14
N ASP A 188 -17.75 -5.65 -2.92
CA ASP A 188 -17.60 -4.24 -2.55
C ASP A 188 -16.15 -3.75 -2.63
N ILE A 189 -15.17 -4.66 -2.73
CA ILE A 189 -13.73 -4.38 -2.86
C ILE A 189 -13.17 -4.94 -4.18
N PHE A 190 -13.27 -6.24 -4.42
CA PHE A 190 -12.51 -6.95 -5.46
C PHE A 190 -13.01 -6.68 -6.89
N GLU A 191 -14.30 -6.39 -7.07
CA GLU A 191 -14.85 -6.00 -8.39
C GLU A 191 -14.15 -4.74 -8.94
N LYS A 192 -13.71 -3.86 -8.02
CA LYS A 192 -13.04 -2.60 -8.37
C LYS A 192 -11.66 -2.81 -8.99
N PHE A 193 -11.03 -3.96 -8.72
CA PHE A 193 -9.74 -4.32 -9.31
C PHE A 193 -9.84 -4.81 -10.74
N LYS A 194 -11.05 -5.08 -11.27
CA LYS A 194 -11.26 -5.55 -12.64
C LYS A 194 -10.40 -6.78 -12.97
N MET A 195 -10.35 -7.75 -12.05
CA MET A 195 -9.57 -8.98 -12.24
C MET A 195 -10.32 -9.99 -13.12
N GLU A 196 -11.64 -10.11 -12.97
CA GLU A 196 -12.43 -11.08 -13.75
C GLU A 196 -12.24 -10.90 -15.25
N ASN A 197 -11.92 -11.98 -15.96
CA ASN A 197 -11.68 -12.01 -17.42
C ASN A 197 -10.59 -11.04 -17.94
N ASN A 198 -9.75 -10.51 -17.06
CA ASN A 198 -8.74 -9.50 -17.40
C ASN A 198 -7.32 -9.89 -16.92
N ILE A 199 -7.12 -11.16 -16.55
CA ILE A 199 -5.85 -11.67 -16.04
C ILE A 199 -4.93 -12.02 -17.22
N GLU A 200 -3.72 -11.47 -17.19
CA GLU A 200 -2.62 -11.85 -18.09
C GLU A 200 -1.83 -13.03 -17.50
N SER A 201 -1.48 -12.95 -16.22
CA SER A 201 -0.75 -14.02 -15.53
C SER A 201 -0.97 -13.99 -14.03
N VAL A 202 -0.80 -15.16 -13.40
CA VAL A 202 -0.79 -15.29 -11.95
C VAL A 202 0.53 -15.91 -11.53
N LYS A 203 1.16 -15.30 -10.54
CA LYS A 203 2.33 -15.86 -9.86
C LYS A 203 2.06 -16.02 -8.38
N TYR A 204 2.85 -16.84 -7.70
CA TYR A 204 2.69 -17.06 -6.28
C TYR A 204 4.00 -17.41 -5.58
N GLU A 205 4.04 -17.23 -4.27
CA GLU A 205 5.10 -17.73 -3.39
C GLU A 205 4.55 -18.05 -2.00
N ASN A 206 5.29 -18.83 -1.21
CA ASN A 206 4.91 -19.15 0.17
C ASN A 206 5.37 -18.06 1.15
N PHE A 207 4.88 -18.13 2.40
CA PHE A 207 5.24 -17.17 3.45
C PHE A 207 6.73 -17.16 3.74
N GLY A 208 7.40 -18.31 3.76
CA GLY A 208 8.84 -18.40 4.00
C GLY A 208 9.67 -17.63 2.95
N SER A 209 9.31 -17.71 1.68
CA SER A 209 9.94 -16.95 0.59
C SER A 209 9.69 -15.46 0.74
N TRP A 210 8.42 -15.07 0.90
CA TRP A 210 8.02 -13.67 1.01
C TRP A 210 8.65 -12.98 2.23
N ASN A 211 8.52 -13.60 3.41
CA ASN A 211 8.97 -13.04 4.68
C ASN A 211 10.50 -12.88 4.75
N ASN A 212 11.24 -13.75 4.08
CA ASN A 212 12.70 -13.70 4.03
C ASN A 212 13.25 -13.04 2.76
N GLY A 213 12.38 -12.52 1.88
CA GLY A 213 12.79 -11.87 0.63
C GLY A 213 13.55 -12.80 -0.33
N LYS A 214 13.28 -14.10 -0.31
CA LYS A 214 13.98 -15.09 -1.17
C LYS A 214 13.57 -14.96 -2.64
N ASN A 215 12.36 -14.42 -2.90
CA ASN A 215 11.82 -14.18 -4.23
C ASN A 215 11.67 -15.48 -5.05
N GLU A 216 11.30 -16.58 -4.39
CA GLU A 216 11.02 -17.91 -4.97
C GLU A 216 9.63 -17.93 -5.60
N VAL A 217 9.40 -16.99 -6.53
CA VAL A 217 8.11 -16.78 -7.18
C VAL A 217 7.90 -17.78 -8.31
N GLN A 218 6.78 -18.50 -8.25
CA GLN A 218 6.37 -19.48 -9.25
C GLN A 218 5.24 -18.94 -10.12
N SER A 219 5.17 -19.37 -11.38
CA SER A 219 4.03 -19.06 -12.26
C SER A 219 2.96 -20.14 -12.13
N LEU A 220 1.70 -19.71 -12.02
CA LEU A 220 0.57 -20.63 -12.14
C LEU A 220 0.36 -21.00 -13.61
N THR A 221 0.38 -22.28 -13.91
CA THR A 221 0.32 -22.79 -15.29
C THR A 221 -1.11 -23.04 -15.78
N ASN A 222 -2.06 -23.28 -14.87
CA ASN A 222 -3.47 -23.45 -15.17
C ASN A 222 -4.30 -22.34 -14.52
N PRO A 223 -4.86 -21.38 -15.29
CA PRO A 223 -5.65 -20.28 -14.74
C PRO A 223 -7.11 -20.64 -14.46
N ASP A 224 -7.60 -21.83 -14.84
CA ASP A 224 -9.03 -22.18 -14.71
C ASP A 224 -9.52 -22.11 -13.25
N GLY A 225 -8.69 -22.53 -12.29
CA GLY A 225 -8.99 -22.43 -10.87
C GLY A 225 -9.04 -21.00 -10.33
N VAL A 226 -8.34 -20.06 -10.98
CA VAL A 226 -8.28 -18.65 -10.55
C VAL A 226 -9.63 -17.97 -10.71
N ASN A 227 -10.28 -18.13 -11.88
CA ASN A 227 -11.56 -17.47 -12.13
C ASN A 227 -12.65 -17.96 -11.16
N HIS A 228 -12.66 -19.27 -10.87
CA HIS A 228 -13.59 -19.83 -9.89
C HIS A 228 -13.31 -19.29 -8.47
N PHE A 229 -12.04 -19.20 -8.09
CA PHE A 229 -11.64 -18.59 -6.82
C PHE A 229 -12.03 -17.11 -6.72
N LEU A 230 -11.82 -16.32 -7.78
CA LEU A 230 -12.18 -14.90 -7.78
C LEU A 230 -13.69 -14.68 -7.68
N ALA A 231 -14.49 -15.47 -8.40
CA ALA A 231 -15.94 -15.43 -8.28
C ALA A 231 -16.41 -15.77 -6.85
N ALA A 232 -15.76 -16.75 -6.19
CA ALA A 232 -16.04 -17.06 -4.79
C ALA A 232 -15.56 -15.94 -3.85
N LEU A 233 -14.45 -15.28 -4.16
CA LEU A 233 -13.91 -14.16 -3.40
C LEU A 233 -14.83 -12.94 -3.44
N GLU A 234 -15.48 -12.66 -4.56
CA GLU A 234 -16.49 -11.59 -4.64
C GLU A 234 -17.71 -11.85 -3.73
N ASN A 235 -18.02 -13.10 -3.45
CA ASN A 235 -19.10 -13.48 -2.53
C ASN A 235 -18.63 -13.64 -1.07
N ALA A 236 -17.35 -13.46 -0.79
CA ALA A 236 -16.76 -13.72 0.51
C ALA A 236 -17.26 -12.78 1.60
N VAL A 237 -17.40 -13.30 2.81
CA VAL A 237 -17.86 -12.52 3.98
C VAL A 237 -16.67 -11.80 4.62
N PRO A 238 -16.74 -10.47 4.84
CA PRO A 238 -15.67 -9.72 5.47
C PRO A 238 -15.65 -9.95 6.99
N ASN A 239 -14.46 -9.97 7.58
CA ASN A 239 -14.17 -10.17 8.99
C ASN A 239 -13.08 -9.17 9.41
N THR A 240 -13.13 -8.68 10.65
CA THR A 240 -12.05 -7.84 11.19
C THR A 240 -10.94 -8.70 11.78
N ARG A 241 -9.75 -8.13 11.97
CA ARG A 241 -8.64 -8.83 12.63
C ARG A 241 -9.02 -9.32 14.03
N GLU A 242 -9.75 -8.51 14.80
CA GLU A 242 -10.14 -8.80 16.18
C GLU A 242 -11.07 -10.00 16.28
N SER A 243 -11.82 -10.29 15.22
CA SER A 243 -12.69 -11.49 15.13
C SER A 243 -11.92 -12.78 14.80
N LEU A 244 -10.60 -12.69 14.56
CA LEU A 244 -9.75 -13.77 14.08
C LEU A 244 -8.44 -13.88 14.90
N PRO A 245 -8.52 -14.05 16.24
CA PRO A 245 -7.33 -14.11 17.09
C PRO A 245 -6.37 -15.25 16.68
N ASP A 246 -6.93 -16.44 16.45
CA ASP A 246 -6.15 -17.65 16.15
C ASP A 246 -5.50 -17.65 14.76
N LEU A 247 -5.93 -16.76 13.85
CA LEU A 247 -5.40 -16.70 12.49
C LEU A 247 -3.90 -16.34 12.46
N PHE A 248 -3.34 -15.88 13.57
CA PHE A 248 -1.93 -15.46 13.65
C PHE A 248 -1.10 -16.26 14.67
N GLU A 249 -1.70 -17.14 15.46
CA GLU A 249 -1.01 -17.77 16.59
C GLU A 249 -0.05 -18.90 16.16
N ASP A 250 -0.37 -19.64 15.10
CA ASP A 250 0.42 -20.80 14.62
C ASP A 250 0.79 -20.73 13.13
N GLN A 251 1.44 -19.63 12.72
CA GLN A 251 1.78 -19.40 11.31
C GLN A 251 3.10 -20.07 10.92
N GLY A 252 3.04 -21.31 10.44
CA GLY A 252 4.18 -21.98 9.79
C GLY A 252 4.49 -21.39 8.39
N GLU A 253 5.66 -21.67 7.82
CA GLU A 253 6.08 -21.15 6.49
C GLU A 253 5.11 -21.46 5.33
N THR A 254 4.26 -22.48 5.51
CA THR A 254 3.28 -22.95 4.51
C THR A 254 1.83 -22.62 4.88
N SER A 255 1.61 -21.92 6.01
CA SER A 255 0.27 -21.50 6.45
C SER A 255 -0.31 -20.36 5.61
N GLN A 256 0.55 -19.67 4.85
CA GLN A 256 0.12 -18.58 3.98
C GLN A 256 0.83 -18.63 2.64
N LYS A 257 0.15 -18.07 1.64
CA LYS A 257 0.66 -17.89 0.28
C LYS A 257 0.36 -16.47 -0.18
N PHE A 258 1.21 -15.95 -1.04
CA PHE A 258 1.01 -14.67 -1.70
C PHE A 258 0.77 -14.95 -3.17
N ILE A 259 -0.28 -14.36 -3.74
CA ILE A 259 -0.53 -14.41 -5.17
C ILE A 259 -0.36 -13.01 -5.76
N TYR A 260 0.19 -12.96 -6.96
CA TYR A 260 0.46 -11.77 -7.75
C TYR A 260 -0.28 -11.91 -9.09
N VAL A 261 -1.39 -11.21 -9.23
CA VAL A 261 -2.22 -11.19 -10.43
C VAL A 261 -1.79 -10.02 -11.29
N THR A 262 -1.25 -10.28 -12.48
CA THR A 262 -0.98 -9.24 -13.48
C THR A 262 -2.15 -9.19 -14.44
N LEU A 263 -2.69 -8.00 -14.67
CA LEU A 263 -3.81 -7.76 -15.58
C LEU A 263 -3.33 -7.35 -16.97
N ASN A 264 -4.18 -7.50 -17.99
CA ASN A 264 -3.84 -7.13 -19.37
C ASN A 264 -3.52 -5.64 -19.56
N ASP A 265 -3.95 -4.79 -18.62
CA ASP A 265 -3.63 -3.36 -18.61
C ASP A 265 -2.29 -3.02 -17.93
N GLY A 266 -1.59 -4.02 -17.39
CA GLY A 266 -0.32 -3.89 -16.70
C GLY A 266 -0.42 -3.60 -15.19
N SER A 267 -1.63 -3.53 -14.64
CA SER A 267 -1.85 -3.43 -13.19
C SER A 267 -1.54 -4.75 -12.51
N LYS A 268 -1.02 -4.70 -11.27
CA LYS A 268 -0.62 -5.87 -10.49
C LYS A 268 -1.28 -5.86 -9.12
N VAL A 269 -2.06 -6.92 -8.84
CA VAL A 269 -2.76 -7.14 -7.59
C VAL A 269 -2.08 -8.20 -6.76
N GLN A 270 -1.74 -7.86 -5.51
CA GLN A 270 -1.22 -8.81 -4.54
C GLN A 270 -2.30 -9.17 -3.53
N LEU A 271 -2.54 -10.46 -3.34
CA LEU A 271 -3.43 -10.99 -2.31
C LEU A 271 -2.65 -11.94 -1.40
N ARG A 272 -2.89 -11.83 -0.09
CA ARG A 272 -2.37 -12.76 0.92
C ARG A 272 -3.45 -13.76 1.26
N LEU A 273 -3.14 -15.04 1.11
CA LEU A 273 -4.03 -16.16 1.37
C LEU A 273 -3.58 -16.87 2.65
N PHE A 274 -4.53 -17.21 3.51
CA PHE A 274 -4.35 -18.00 4.72
C PHE A 274 -4.99 -19.37 4.52
N LYS A 275 -4.28 -20.44 4.89
CA LYS A 275 -4.70 -21.83 4.67
C LYS A 275 -6.11 -22.12 5.23
N GLU A 276 -6.53 -21.38 6.24
CA GLU A 276 -7.84 -21.44 6.87
C GLU A 276 -8.97 -20.91 5.97
N GLY A 277 -8.68 -20.42 4.75
CA GLY A 277 -9.68 -19.95 3.78
C GLY A 277 -9.92 -18.45 3.79
N TYR A 278 -8.99 -17.66 4.32
CA TYR A 278 -9.08 -16.21 4.35
C TYR A 278 -8.20 -15.56 3.29
N VAL A 279 -8.70 -14.47 2.71
CA VAL A 279 -7.95 -13.60 1.80
C VAL A 279 -7.83 -12.22 2.42
N TYR A 280 -6.63 -11.65 2.36
CA TYR A 280 -6.33 -10.29 2.83
C TYR A 280 -5.75 -9.46 1.67
N TYR A 281 -6.28 -8.25 1.52
CA TYR A 281 -5.74 -7.23 0.62
C TYR A 281 -5.18 -6.07 1.44
N ASN A 282 -3.92 -5.69 1.19
CA ASN A 282 -3.23 -4.65 1.95
C ASN A 282 -3.65 -3.20 1.60
N GLY A 283 -4.94 -2.98 1.37
CA GLY A 283 -5.55 -1.65 1.23
C GLY A 283 -6.87 -1.51 1.99
N VAL A 284 -7.39 -2.61 2.54
CA VAL A 284 -8.50 -2.62 3.51
C VAL A 284 -8.12 -3.59 4.62
N ASP A 285 -8.14 -3.16 5.89
CA ASP A 285 -7.75 -4.01 7.02
C ASP A 285 -8.87 -5.03 7.36
N LEU A 286 -9.26 -5.82 6.37
CA LEU A 286 -10.33 -6.81 6.41
C LEU A 286 -9.85 -8.15 5.84
N PHE A 287 -10.44 -9.21 6.38
CA PHE A 287 -10.22 -10.59 5.97
C PHE A 287 -11.49 -11.14 5.34
N PHE A 288 -11.37 -11.73 4.16
CA PHE A 288 -12.51 -12.23 3.41
C PHE A 288 -12.53 -13.76 3.50
N LYS A 289 -13.57 -14.31 4.14
CA LYS A 289 -13.77 -15.75 4.22
C LYS A 289 -14.38 -16.25 2.93
N VAL A 290 -13.58 -16.98 2.15
CA VAL A 290 -13.99 -17.57 0.87
C VAL A 290 -14.66 -18.91 1.12
N ASP A 291 -15.58 -19.30 0.22
CA ASP A 291 -16.14 -20.66 0.19
C ASP A 291 -15.03 -21.71 0.24
N SER A 292 -15.18 -22.71 1.11
CA SER A 292 -14.12 -23.68 1.38
C SER A 292 -13.76 -24.53 0.18
N ASN A 293 -14.72 -24.89 -0.67
CA ASN A 293 -14.43 -25.72 -1.84
C ASN A 293 -13.65 -24.91 -2.89
N ALA A 294 -14.13 -23.71 -3.20
CA ALA A 294 -13.44 -22.83 -4.15
C ALA A 294 -12.03 -22.46 -3.67
N PHE A 295 -11.89 -22.12 -2.38
CA PHE A 295 -10.60 -21.77 -1.79
C PHE A 295 -9.63 -22.96 -1.80
N MET A 296 -10.05 -24.13 -1.32
CA MET A 296 -9.15 -25.28 -1.22
C MET A 296 -8.76 -25.83 -2.59
N SER A 297 -9.65 -25.78 -3.58
CA SER A 297 -9.32 -26.13 -4.97
C SER A 297 -8.16 -25.28 -5.45
N PHE A 298 -8.27 -23.96 -5.33
CA PHE A 298 -7.23 -23.03 -5.75
C PHE A 298 -5.96 -23.13 -4.91
N TRP A 299 -6.08 -23.25 -3.58
CA TRP A 299 -4.95 -23.39 -2.67
C TRP A 299 -4.04 -24.58 -3.03
N ASN A 300 -4.63 -25.69 -3.45
CA ASN A 300 -3.90 -26.91 -3.81
C ASN A 300 -3.20 -26.81 -5.18
N GLU A 301 -3.58 -25.87 -6.04
CA GLU A 301 -2.89 -25.58 -7.30
C GLU A 301 -1.58 -24.80 -7.07
N LEU A 302 -1.44 -24.13 -5.92
CA LEU A 302 -0.27 -23.34 -5.54
C LEU A 302 0.78 -24.22 -4.85
N ILE A 303 1.54 -25.03 -5.59
CA ILE A 303 2.43 -26.08 -5.04
C ILE A 303 3.80 -25.55 -4.60
#